data_AF-A0A1G7BPA4-F1
#
_entry.id   AF-A0A1G7BPA4-F1
#
_cell.length_a   1.000
_cell.length_b   1.000
_cell.length_c   1.000
_cell.angle_alpha   90.00
_cell.angle_beta   90.00
_cell.angle_gamma   90.00
#
_symmetry.space_group_name_H-M   'P 1'
#
loop_
_entity.id
_entity.type
_entity.pdbx_description
1 polymer ?
#
loop_
_entity_poly.entity_id
_entity_poly.type
_entity_poly.pdbx_seq_one_letter_code
_entity_poly.pdbx_strand_id
1 'polypeptide(L)'
;RRILHMPALCAVRDDQPQFKMLYERVYKRTGIKMKGYVAVQKKLLIMAYYLWRKKQKYQTDFNYPQKIIASEQAEATHDKISEEKFH
;
A
#
# COMPACT_ATOMS: atom_id res chain seq x y z
N ARG A 1 -13.27 15.53 -2.53
CA ARG A 1 -13.43 14.35 -1.64
C ARG A 1 -14.82 13.68 -1.68
N ARG A 2 -15.90 14.34 -2.14
CA ARG A 2 -17.27 13.77 -2.15
C ARG A 2 -17.54 12.71 -3.24
N ILE A 3 -17.01 12.91 -4.44
CA ILE A 3 -17.28 12.06 -5.62
C ILE A 3 -16.89 10.58 -5.42
N LEU A 4 -15.85 10.31 -4.63
CA LEU A 4 -15.32 8.96 -4.44
C LEU A 4 -15.88 8.25 -3.20
N HIS A 5 -16.83 8.85 -2.48
CA HIS A 5 -17.40 8.19 -1.30
C HIS A 5 -18.27 6.98 -1.65
N MET A 6 -19.21 7.15 -2.58
CA MET A 6 -20.08 6.05 -3.04
C MET A 6 -19.28 4.93 -3.72
N PRO A 7 -18.35 5.21 -4.67
CA PRO A 7 -17.52 4.17 -5.27
C PRO A 7 -16.66 3.40 -4.26
N ALA A 8 -16.14 4.08 -3.23
CA ALA A 8 -15.36 3.40 -2.19
C ALA A 8 -16.22 2.49 -1.30
N LEU A 9 -17.47 2.86 -1.04
CA LEU A 9 -18.44 2.02 -0.33
C LEU A 9 -18.80 0.77 -1.15
N CYS A 10 -19.08 0.93 -2.45
CA CYS A 10 -19.34 -0.20 -3.35
C CYS A 10 -18.11 -1.11 -3.44
N ALA A 11 -16.90 -0.57 -3.62
CA ALA A 11 -15.68 -1.36 -3.74
C ALA A 11 -15.34 -2.21 -2.49
N VAL A 12 -15.74 -1.75 -1.29
CA VAL A 12 -15.58 -2.54 -0.05
C VAL A 12 -16.70 -3.58 0.09
N ARG A 13 -17.88 -3.33 -0.46
CA ARG A 13 -19.04 -4.22 -0.43
C ARG A 13 -18.99 -5.34 -1.48
N ASP A 14 -18.53 -5.04 -2.69
CA ASP A 14 -18.44 -5.98 -3.83
C ASP A 14 -17.31 -7.02 -3.65
N ASP A 15 -16.87 -7.25 -2.41
CA ASP A 15 -15.92 -8.27 -1.96
C ASP A 15 -14.61 -8.36 -2.76
N GLN A 16 -14.17 -7.25 -3.35
CA GLN A 16 -12.84 -7.13 -3.93
C GLN A 16 -11.80 -7.26 -2.79
N PRO A 17 -11.09 -8.39 -2.70
CA PRO A 17 -10.34 -8.77 -1.49
C PRO A 17 -9.27 -7.72 -1.16
N GLN A 18 -8.64 -7.15 -2.18
CA GLN A 18 -7.63 -6.10 -2.06
C GLN A 18 -8.10 -4.82 -1.35
N PHE A 19 -9.33 -4.36 -1.58
CA PHE A 19 -9.83 -3.12 -0.99
C PHE A 19 -10.34 -3.37 0.43
N LYS A 20 -10.94 -4.54 0.67
CA LYS A 20 -11.37 -5.01 1.98
C LYS A 20 -10.19 -5.19 2.94
N MET A 21 -9.14 -5.90 2.51
CA MET A 21 -7.91 -6.08 3.30
C MET A 21 -7.23 -4.76 3.62
N LEU A 22 -7.22 -3.81 2.68
CA LEU A 22 -6.67 -2.47 2.90
C LEU A 22 -7.49 -1.70 3.95
N TYR A 23 -8.82 -1.74 3.83
CA TYR A 23 -9.73 -1.13 4.79
C TYR A 23 -9.53 -1.71 6.18
N GLU A 24 -9.53 -3.04 6.32
CA GLU A 24 -9.36 -3.73 7.60
C GLU A 24 -8.01 -3.41 8.26
N ARG A 25 -6.91 -3.38 7.50
CA ARG A 25 -5.59 -3.02 8.03
C ARG A 25 -5.56 -1.60 8.60
N VAL A 26 -6.11 -0.64 7.85
CA VAL A 26 -6.16 0.77 8.27
C VAL A 26 -7.10 0.95 9.45
N TYR A 27 -8.23 0.24 9.44
CA TYR A 27 -9.19 0.25 10.52
C TYR A 27 -8.60 -0.34 11.80
N LYS A 28 -7.94 -1.51 11.73
CA LYS A 28 -7.27 -2.15 12.88
C LYS A 28 -6.21 -1.24 13.51
N ARG A 29 -5.47 -0.48 12.70
CA ARG A 29 -4.44 0.45 13.20
C ARG A 29 -5.02 1.71 13.84
N THR A 30 -6.14 2.22 13.34
CA THR A 30 -6.61 3.57 13.72
C THR A 30 -7.92 3.60 14.50
N GLY A 31 -8.71 2.53 14.49
CA GLY A 31 -10.06 2.45 15.07
C GLY A 31 -11.13 3.32 14.38
N ILE A 32 -10.75 4.14 13.39
CA ILE A 32 -11.65 5.12 12.76
C ILE A 32 -12.05 4.66 11.35
N LYS A 33 -13.34 4.35 11.17
CA LYS A 33 -13.92 3.86 9.90
C LYS A 33 -13.65 4.81 8.72
N MET A 34 -13.73 6.12 8.94
CA MET A 34 -13.51 7.13 7.90
C MET A 34 -12.08 7.17 7.37
N LYS A 35 -11.07 6.83 8.18
CA LYS A 35 -9.67 6.75 7.71
C LYS A 35 -9.49 5.54 6.78
N GLY A 36 -10.17 4.44 7.06
CA GLY A 36 -10.23 3.28 6.17
C GLY A 36 -10.83 3.64 4.80
N TYR A 37 -11.99 4.30 4.79
CA TYR A 37 -12.62 4.72 3.53
C TYR A 37 -11.79 5.73 2.75
N VAL A 38 -11.13 6.69 3.41
CA VAL A 38 -10.24 7.65 2.74
C VAL A 38 -9.02 6.95 2.11
N ALA A 39 -8.49 5.91 2.75
CA ALA A 39 -7.41 5.11 2.18
C ALA A 39 -7.87 4.36 0.91
N VAL A 40 -9.06 3.74 0.94
CA VAL A 40 -9.66 3.06 -0.22
C VAL A 40 -9.93 4.05 -1.36
N GLN A 41 -10.47 5.23 -1.07
CA GLN A 41 -10.71 6.30 -2.06
C GLN A 41 -9.43 6.67 -2.83
N LYS A 42 -8.32 6.91 -2.10
CA LYS A 42 -7.03 7.26 -2.71
C LYS A 42 -6.53 6.12 -3.60
N LYS A 43 -6.62 4.87 -3.14
CA LYS A 43 -6.20 3.70 -3.90
C LYS A 43 -7.02 3.55 -5.19
N LEU A 44 -8.34 3.70 -5.10
CA LEU A 44 -9.26 3.56 -6.22
C LEU A 44 -8.99 4.61 -7.31
N LEU A 45 -8.75 5.87 -6.92
CA LEU A 45 -8.39 6.94 -7.85
C LEU A 45 -7.07 6.65 -8.58
N ILE A 46 -6.05 6.21 -7.85
CA ILE A 46 -4.74 5.88 -8.44
C ILE A 46 -4.86 4.70 -9.41
N MET A 47 -5.64 3.67 -9.06
CA MET A 47 -5.88 2.52 -9.94
C MET A 47 -6.60 2.95 -11.22
N ALA A 48 -7.68 3.74 -11.12
CA ALA A 48 -8.37 4.25 -12.30
C ALA A 48 -7.44 5.06 -13.22
N TYR A 49 -6.62 5.95 -12.66
CA TYR A 49 -5.64 6.73 -13.42
C TYR A 49 -4.59 5.84 -14.12
N TYR A 50 -4.05 4.86 -13.41
CA TYR A 50 -3.04 3.96 -13.94
C TYR A 50 -3.59 3.10 -15.09
N LEU A 51 -4.80 2.55 -14.93
CA LEU A 51 -5.47 1.76 -15.97
C LEU A 51 -5.75 2.61 -17.21
N TRP A 52 -6.26 3.83 -17.00
CA TRP A 52 -6.52 4.77 -18.08
C TRP A 52 -5.24 5.09 -18.87
N ARG A 53 -4.14 5.38 -18.17
CA ARG A 53 -2.84 5.66 -18.78
C ARG A 53 -2.27 4.47 -19.55
N LYS A 54 -2.43 3.24 -19.04
CA LYS A 54 -1.88 2.03 -19.67
C LYS A 54 -2.82 1.37 -20.68
N LYS A 55 -4.07 1.84 -20.81
CA LYS A 55 -5.14 1.22 -21.62
C LYS A 55 -5.30 -0.29 -21.34
N GLN A 56 -5.09 -0.69 -20.09
CA GLN A 56 -5.18 -2.09 -19.66
C GLN A 56 -6.52 -2.33 -18.96
N LYS A 57 -7.10 -3.52 -19.18
CA LYS A 57 -8.31 -3.95 -18.48
C LYS A 57 -7.99 -4.24 -17.01
N TYR A 58 -8.92 -3.91 -16.13
CA TYR A 58 -8.82 -4.28 -14.73
C TYR A 58 -8.94 -5.80 -14.58
N GLN A 59 -7.95 -6.43 -13.98
CA GLN A 59 -7.99 -7.84 -13.59
C GLN A 59 -8.12 -7.91 -12.07
N THR A 60 -9.22 -8.48 -11.59
CA THR A 60 -9.51 -8.65 -10.16
C THR A 60 -8.52 -9.64 -9.52
N ASP A 61 -8.13 -10.68 -10.26
CA ASP A 61 -7.26 -11.75 -9.78
C ASP A 61 -5.78 -11.48 -10.02
N PHE A 62 -5.40 -10.20 -10.12
CA PHE A 62 -4.02 -9.81 -10.39
C PHE A 62 -3.15 -10.13 -9.17
N ASN A 63 -2.62 -11.36 -9.14
CA ASN A 63 -1.65 -11.79 -8.15
C ASN A 63 -0.36 -11.03 -8.42
N TYR A 64 -0.07 -10.02 -7.61
CA TYR A 64 1.19 -9.28 -7.72
C TYR A 64 2.34 -10.30 -7.59
N PRO A 65 3.22 -10.47 -8.60
CA PRO A 65 4.49 -11.12 -8.34
C PRO A 65 5.13 -10.31 -7.20
N GLN A 66 5.49 -11.00 -6.11
CA GLN A 66 6.04 -10.35 -4.93
C GLN A 66 7.18 -9.42 -5.38
N LYS A 67 6.98 -8.11 -5.19
CA LYS A 67 8.08 -7.16 -5.39
C LYS A 67 9.18 -7.60 -4.44
N ILE A 68 10.36 -7.89 -4.99
CA ILE A 68 11.58 -8.13 -4.21
C ILE A 68 11.90 -6.77 -3.58
N ILE A 69 11.38 -6.53 -2.38
CA ILE A 69 11.74 -5.37 -1.59
C ILE A 69 13.16 -5.71 -1.14
N ALA A 70 14.17 -5.03 -1.67
CA ALA A 70 15.51 -5.12 -1.11
C ALA A 70 15.38 -4.85 0.39
N SER A 71 15.81 -5.81 1.22
CA SER A 71 15.82 -5.64 2.67
C SER A 71 16.59 -4.37 3.01
N GLU A 72 16.02 -3.54 3.89
CA GLU A 72 16.75 -2.48 4.56
C GLU A 72 17.88 -3.15 5.37
N GLN A 73 19.04 -3.37 4.76
CA GLN A 73 20.28 -3.52 5.51
C GLN A 73 20.57 -2.14 6.11
N ALA A 74 19.88 -1.84 7.21
CA ALA A 74 20.33 -0.87 8.19
C ALA A 74 21.52 -1.50 8.94
N GLU A 75 22.65 -1.67 8.25
CA GLU A 75 23.95 -1.88 8.89
C GLU A 75 24.69 -0.55 8.78
N ALA A 76 24.15 0.45 9.49
CA ALA A 76 24.83 1.70 9.73
C ALA A 76 26.13 1.38 10.48
N THR A 77 27.26 1.74 9.86
CA THR A 77 28.52 2.16 10.49
C THR A 77 28.77 1.61 11.90
N HIS A 78 29.23 0.36 11.97
CA HIS A 78 30.15 -0.05 13.02
C HIS A 78 31.52 -0.20 12.37
N ASP A 79 32.15 0.94 12.06
CA ASP A 79 33.59 0.96 11.83
C ASP A 79 34.24 0.48 13.13
N LYS A 80 34.78 -0.73 13.08
CA LYS A 80 35.68 -1.23 14.12
C LYS A 80 36.86 -0.28 14.13
N ILE A 81 37.02 0.49 15.21
CA ILE A 81 38.28 1.16 15.49
C ILE A 81 39.33 0.05 15.58
N SER A 82 40.20 -0.05 14.59
CA SER A 82 41.36 -0.93 14.64
C SER A 82 42.31 -0.36 15.68
N GLU A 83 42.28 -0.91 16.89
CA GLU A 83 43.39 -0.78 17.82
C GLU A 83 44.58 -1.60 17.29
N GLU A 84 45.29 -1.06 16.30
CA GLU A 84 46.66 -1.48 16.03
C GLU A 84 47.57 -0.26 15.86
N LYS A 85 48.40 -0.07 16.90
CA LYS A 85 49.79 0.40 16.86
C LYS A 85 50.03 1.88 16.50
N PHE A 86 50.08 2.71 17.54
CA PHE A 86 51.10 3.75 17.61
C PHE A 86 52.26 3.22 18.48
N HIS A 87 53.47 3.35 17.95
CA HIS A 87 54.74 3.01 18.57
C HIS A 87 54.99 3.75 19.88
#